data_AF-A0A953SWE4-F1
#
_entry.id   AF-A0A953SWE4-F1
#
_cell.length_a   1.000
_cell.length_b   1.000
_cell.length_c   1.000
_cell.angle_alpha   90.00
_cell.angle_beta   90.00
_cell.angle_gamma   90.00
#
_symmetry.space_group_name_H-M   'P 1'
#
loop_
_entity.id
_entity.type
_entity.pdbx_description
1 polymer ?
#
loop_
_entity_poly.entity_id
_entity_poly.type
_entity_poly.pdbx_seq_one_letter_code
_entity_poly.pdbx_strand_id
1 'polypeptide(L)'
;MNKKINELIPKALEAIKESKVANANNEVAKEYKGYVSSMGASIIQSGLLATLAFYSNEQSGSADKRLKLLKAIVKTILDINSNEKLLKYVLSNSNNGSDKTQINKFEKQISEALIALKLAIRTFKQE
;
A
#
# COMPACT_ATOMS: atom_id res chain seq x y z
N MET A 1 -8.90 -9.53 16.52
CA MET A 1 -8.49 -8.55 15.49
C MET A 1 -7.55 -7.54 16.11
N ASN A 2 -6.47 -7.18 15.42
CA ASN A 2 -5.43 -6.29 15.95
C ASN A 2 -5.97 -4.85 16.03
N LYS A 3 -5.96 -4.21 17.21
CA LYS A 3 -6.61 -2.90 17.46
C LYS A 3 -6.20 -1.83 16.43
N LYS A 4 -4.92 -1.83 16.04
CA LYS A 4 -4.35 -0.95 15.02
C LYS A 4 -4.98 -1.11 13.64
N ILE A 5 -5.30 -2.34 13.22
CA ILE A 5 -5.91 -2.56 11.91
C ILE A 5 -7.30 -1.92 11.86
N ASN A 6 -8.07 -2.03 12.95
CA ASN A 6 -9.41 -1.41 13.02
C ASN A 6 -9.33 0.11 12.92
N GLU A 7 -8.30 0.72 13.53
CA GLU A 7 -8.04 2.16 13.44
C GLU A 7 -7.61 2.60 12.03
N LEU A 8 -7.01 1.70 11.25
CA LEU A 8 -6.59 1.97 9.86
C LEU A 8 -7.72 1.79 8.84
N ILE A 9 -8.82 1.08 9.15
CA ILE A 9 -9.90 0.84 8.19
C ILE A 9 -10.53 2.14 7.68
N PRO A 10 -10.90 3.13 8.53
CA PRO A 10 -11.44 4.40 8.05
C PRO A 10 -10.46 5.13 7.13
N LYS A 11 -9.18 5.19 7.50
CA LYS A 11 -8.12 5.80 6.68
C LYS A 11 -7.94 5.09 5.34
N ALA A 12 -8.04 3.76 5.33
CA ALA A 12 -7.94 2.96 4.12
C ALA A 12 -9.10 3.24 3.16
N LEU A 13 -10.33 3.44 3.66
CA LEU A 13 -11.49 3.81 2.84
C LEU A 13 -11.29 5.16 2.15
N GLU A 14 -10.77 6.16 2.86
CA GLU A 14 -10.45 7.48 2.30
C GLU A 14 -9.29 7.38 1.30
N ALA A 15 -8.22 6.68 1.69
CA ALA A 15 -7.05 6.46 0.84
C ALA A 15 -7.41 5.82 -0.50
N ILE A 16 -8.34 4.86 -0.54
CA ILE A 16 -8.81 4.23 -1.78
C ILE A 16 -9.42 5.26 -2.75
N LYS A 17 -10.20 6.20 -2.23
CA LYS A 17 -10.84 7.26 -3.05
C LYS A 17 -9.79 8.26 -3.54
N GLU A 18 -8.94 8.76 -2.64
CA GLU A 18 -7.95 9.80 -2.96
C GLU A 18 -6.79 9.30 -3.84
N SER A 19 -6.47 8.02 -3.75
CA SER A 19 -5.45 7.39 -4.60
C SER A 19 -5.98 6.98 -5.98
N LYS A 20 -7.28 7.19 -6.27
CA LYS A 20 -7.95 6.73 -7.50
C LYS A 20 -7.90 5.21 -7.68
N VAL A 21 -7.86 4.46 -6.58
CA VAL A 21 -8.07 2.99 -6.59
C VAL A 21 -9.55 2.70 -6.84
N ALA A 22 -10.44 3.48 -6.23
CA ALA A 22 -11.83 3.55 -6.65
C ALA A 22 -12.01 4.60 -7.77
N ASN A 23 -12.87 4.28 -8.74
CA ASN A 23 -13.29 5.21 -9.78
C ASN A 23 -14.34 6.21 -9.24
N ALA A 24 -14.81 7.14 -10.10
CA ALA A 24 -15.80 8.14 -9.71
C ALA A 24 -17.16 7.56 -9.25
N ASN A 25 -17.47 6.32 -9.64
CA ASN A 25 -18.69 5.60 -9.27
C ASN A 25 -18.54 4.80 -7.96
N ASN A 26 -17.42 4.94 -7.24
CA ASN A 26 -17.07 4.10 -6.10
C ASN A 26 -16.94 2.60 -6.45
N GLU A 27 -16.44 2.30 -7.65
CA GLU A 27 -16.11 0.94 -8.07
C GLU A 27 -14.61 0.73 -8.07
N VAL A 28 -14.16 -0.47 -7.71
CA VAL A 28 -12.75 -0.86 -7.69
C VAL A 28 -12.53 -1.97 -8.71
N ALA A 29 -11.54 -1.78 -9.58
CA ALA A 29 -11.13 -2.80 -10.55
C ALA A 29 -10.74 -4.11 -9.86
N LYS A 30 -11.13 -5.24 -10.45
CA LYS A 30 -10.97 -6.59 -9.88
C LYS A 30 -9.51 -6.89 -9.50
N GLU A 31 -8.58 -6.37 -10.27
CA GLU A 31 -7.14 -6.59 -10.12
C GLU A 31 -6.57 -6.05 -8.81
N TYR A 32 -7.15 -5.00 -8.21
CA TYR A 32 -6.63 -4.45 -6.96
C TYR A 32 -6.68 -5.44 -5.80
N LYS A 33 -7.70 -6.31 -5.75
CA LYS A 33 -7.76 -7.41 -4.77
C LYS A 33 -6.61 -8.40 -4.96
N GLY A 34 -6.24 -8.66 -6.22
CA GLY A 34 -5.05 -9.43 -6.59
C GLY A 34 -3.78 -8.73 -6.15
N TYR A 35 -3.58 -7.47 -6.53
CA TYR A 35 -2.38 -6.71 -6.20
C TYR A 35 -2.14 -6.58 -4.69
N VAL A 36 -3.17 -6.28 -3.89
CA VAL A 36 -3.04 -6.21 -2.43
C VAL A 36 -2.60 -7.56 -1.85
N SER A 37 -3.17 -8.66 -2.34
CA SER A 37 -2.82 -10.01 -1.86
C SER A 37 -1.41 -10.41 -2.29
N SER A 38 -1.05 -10.17 -3.55
CA SER A 38 0.27 -10.47 -4.11
C SER A 38 1.37 -9.63 -3.48
N MET A 39 1.12 -8.35 -3.17
CA MET A 39 2.09 -7.49 -2.51
C MET A 39 2.39 -7.97 -1.10
N GLY A 40 1.36 -8.34 -0.31
CA GLY A 40 1.56 -8.95 1.01
C GLY A 40 2.39 -10.23 0.96
N ALA A 41 2.12 -11.11 -0.01
CA ALA A 41 2.92 -12.32 -0.22
C ALA A 41 4.36 -12.02 -0.67
N SER A 42 4.57 -10.96 -1.46
CA SER A 42 5.89 -10.54 -1.92
C SER A 42 6.74 -9.99 -0.77
N ILE A 43 6.15 -9.23 0.14
CA ILE A 43 6.83 -8.73 1.34
C ILE A 43 7.34 -9.89 2.18
N ILE A 44 6.50 -10.91 2.41
CA ILE A 44 6.89 -12.10 3.20
C ILE A 44 8.04 -12.87 2.53
N GLN A 45 8.00 -13.04 1.20
CA GLN A 45 8.97 -13.86 0.48
C GLN A 45 10.28 -13.14 0.17
N SER A 46 10.21 -11.88 -0.25
CA SER A 46 11.35 -11.13 -0.80
C SER A 46 11.77 -9.93 0.07
N GLY A 47 11.04 -9.67 1.15
CA GLY A 47 11.25 -8.52 2.00
C GLY A 47 10.63 -7.23 1.46
N LEU A 48 10.55 -6.23 2.33
CA LEU A 48 9.91 -4.96 2.02
C LEU A 48 10.58 -4.20 0.85
N LEU A 49 11.90 -4.03 0.90
CA LEU A 49 12.61 -3.17 -0.06
C LEU A 49 12.54 -3.69 -1.50
N ALA A 50 12.76 -4.99 -1.69
CA ALA A 50 12.66 -5.62 -3.01
C ALA A 50 11.23 -5.51 -3.57
N THR A 51 10.23 -5.72 -2.73
CA THR A 51 8.82 -5.56 -3.12
C THR A 51 8.52 -4.11 -3.53
N LEU A 52 8.93 -3.12 -2.72
CA LEU A 52 8.70 -1.72 -3.04
C LEU A 52 9.43 -1.28 -4.31
N ALA A 53 10.65 -1.76 -4.56
CA ALA A 53 11.38 -1.51 -5.81
C ALA A 53 10.62 -2.06 -7.02
N PHE A 54 10.12 -3.30 -6.93
CA PHE A 54 9.34 -3.92 -8.01
C PHE A 54 8.04 -3.17 -8.32
N TYR A 55 7.28 -2.80 -7.27
CA TYR A 55 6.00 -2.09 -7.44
C TYR A 55 6.18 -0.62 -7.85
N SER A 56 7.33 -0.02 -7.55
CA SER A 56 7.67 1.35 -7.95
C SER A 56 8.18 1.45 -9.39
N ASN A 57 8.38 0.32 -10.09
CA ASN A 57 8.83 0.33 -11.48
C ASN A 57 7.71 0.80 -12.42
N GLU A 58 7.97 1.89 -13.14
CA GLU A 58 7.01 2.57 -14.01
C GLU A 58 6.96 2.00 -15.44
N GLN A 59 7.84 1.05 -15.78
CA GLN A 59 8.02 0.53 -17.15
C GLN A 59 7.01 -0.56 -17.58
N SER A 60 5.95 -0.85 -16.81
CA SER A 60 4.96 -1.88 -17.18
C SER A 60 3.60 -1.30 -17.53
N GLY A 61 2.82 -1.99 -18.38
CA GLY A 61 1.44 -1.60 -18.70
C GLY A 61 0.49 -1.55 -17.48
N SER A 62 0.89 -2.15 -16.35
CA SER A 62 0.17 -2.09 -15.07
C SER A 62 0.79 -1.12 -14.06
N ALA A 63 1.75 -0.29 -14.48
CA ALA A 63 2.43 0.67 -13.62
C ALA A 63 1.46 1.60 -12.90
N ASP A 64 0.49 2.19 -13.62
CA ASP A 64 -0.49 3.12 -13.04
C ASP A 64 -1.27 2.51 -11.86
N LYS A 65 -1.82 1.29 -12.00
CA LYS A 65 -2.56 0.62 -10.92
C LYS A 65 -1.66 0.29 -9.72
N ARG A 66 -0.43 -0.15 -9.95
CA ARG A 66 0.54 -0.43 -8.87
C ARG A 66 0.93 0.85 -8.13
N LEU A 67 1.16 1.94 -8.84
CA LEU A 67 1.47 3.24 -8.25
C LEU A 67 0.30 3.79 -7.43
N LYS A 68 -0.94 3.63 -7.92
CA LYS A 68 -2.16 3.97 -7.15
C LYS A 68 -2.25 3.17 -5.86
N LEU A 69 -1.95 1.87 -5.89
CA LEU A 69 -1.88 1.05 -4.69
C LEU A 69 -0.79 1.54 -3.70
N LEU A 70 0.41 1.84 -4.18
CA LEU A 70 1.47 2.41 -3.32
C LEU A 70 1.04 3.74 -2.69
N LYS A 71 0.36 4.60 -3.45
CA LYS A 71 -0.21 5.85 -2.96
C LYS A 71 -1.29 5.62 -1.89
N ALA A 72 -2.14 4.61 -2.06
CA ALA A 72 -3.13 4.23 -1.06
C ALA A 72 -2.48 3.79 0.26
N ILE A 73 -1.39 3.02 0.19
CA ILE A 73 -0.63 2.58 1.38
C ILE A 73 -0.01 3.78 2.11
N VAL A 74 0.65 4.69 1.37
CA VAL A 74 1.21 5.93 1.93
C VAL A 74 0.13 6.72 2.67
N LYS A 75 -1.03 6.95 2.03
CA LYS A 75 -2.13 7.69 2.65
C LYS A 75 -2.70 7.00 3.88
N THR A 76 -2.81 5.67 3.85
CA THR A 76 -3.32 4.88 4.99
C THR A 76 -2.42 5.01 6.22
N ILE A 77 -1.10 5.03 6.04
CA ILE A 77 -0.12 5.04 7.15
C ILE A 77 0.24 6.46 7.60
N LEU A 78 0.46 7.35 6.64
CA LEU A 78 1.10 8.64 6.89
C LEU A 78 0.10 9.79 6.95
N ASP A 79 -1.12 9.65 6.41
CA ASP A 79 -2.09 10.77 6.33
C ASP A 79 -1.57 11.99 5.55
N ILE A 80 -0.43 11.85 4.87
CA ILE A 80 0.21 12.96 4.15
C ILE A 80 -0.23 12.87 2.68
N ASN A 81 -0.58 14.03 2.10
CA ASN A 81 -0.60 14.28 0.66
C ASN A 81 0.80 14.21 0.03
N SER A 82 1.68 13.34 0.55
CA SER A 82 3.04 13.24 0.06
C SER A 82 3.03 12.51 -1.27
N ASN A 83 3.43 13.22 -2.32
CA ASN A 83 3.78 12.61 -3.61
C ASN A 83 5.12 11.84 -3.53
N GLU A 84 5.70 11.70 -2.34
CA GLU A 84 6.90 10.89 -2.15
C GLU A 84 6.62 9.42 -2.40
N LYS A 85 7.43 8.83 -3.30
CA LYS A 85 7.41 7.39 -3.57
C LYS A 85 7.68 6.64 -2.26
N LEU A 86 6.80 5.70 -1.90
CA LEU A 86 6.88 4.92 -0.66
C LEU A 86 8.28 4.31 -0.42
N LEU A 87 8.93 3.86 -1.50
CA LEU A 87 10.30 3.35 -1.46
C LEU A 87 11.30 4.40 -0.93
N LYS A 88 11.25 5.63 -1.45
CA LYS A 88 12.15 6.71 -1.03
C LYS A 88 11.93 7.05 0.44
N TYR A 89 10.67 7.12 0.87
CA TYR A 89 10.33 7.36 2.27
C TYR A 89 10.92 6.29 3.19
N VAL A 90 10.77 5.01 2.85
CA VAL A 90 11.34 3.90 3.64
C VAL A 90 12.86 3.99 3.67
N LEU A 91 13.52 4.24 2.53
CA LEU A 91 14.99 4.34 2.46
C LEU A 91 15.54 5.50 3.30
N SER A 92 14.94 6.68 3.20
CA SER A 92 15.36 7.87 3.97
C SER A 92 15.22 7.65 5.48
N ASN A 93 14.22 6.88 5.93
CA ASN A 93 13.95 6.63 7.34
C ASN A 93 14.59 5.33 7.89
N SER A 94 15.39 4.63 7.08
CA SER A 94 16.04 3.36 7.43
C SER A 94 17.55 3.33 7.13
N ASN A 95 18.20 4.50 7.08
CA ASN A 95 19.62 4.61 6.71
C ASN A 95 19.93 3.87 5.39
N ASN A 96 19.16 4.18 4.34
CA ASN A 96 19.24 3.53 3.02
C ASN A 96 19.06 2.00 3.06
N GLY A 97 18.22 1.50 3.96
CA GLY A 97 17.94 0.06 4.09
C GLY A 97 18.92 -0.71 4.97
N SER A 98 19.87 -0.04 5.61
CA SER A 98 20.85 -0.68 6.51
C SER A 98 20.28 -0.93 7.91
N ASP A 99 19.31 -0.12 8.35
CA ASP A 99 18.66 -0.27 9.66
C ASP A 99 17.54 -1.32 9.62
N LYS A 100 17.89 -2.55 10.01
CA LYS A 100 16.96 -3.68 10.08
C LYS A 100 15.78 -3.43 11.04
N THR A 101 15.99 -2.70 12.12
CA THR A 101 14.92 -2.42 13.11
C THR A 101 13.85 -1.54 12.48
N GLN A 102 14.27 -0.50 11.77
CA GLN A 102 13.38 0.42 11.07
C GLN A 102 12.69 -0.27 9.88
N ILE A 103 13.40 -1.09 9.11
CA ILE A 103 12.81 -1.88 8.03
C ILE A 103 11.72 -2.81 8.56
N ASN A 104 11.97 -3.55 9.64
CA ASN A 104 10.97 -4.43 10.25
C ASN A 104 9.75 -3.66 10.76
N LYS A 105 9.95 -2.45 11.30
CA LYS A 105 8.86 -1.57 11.71
C LYS A 105 8.00 -1.15 10.53
N PHE A 106 8.63 -0.70 9.43
CA PHE A 106 7.90 -0.35 8.21
C PHE A 106 7.20 -1.54 7.58
N GLU A 107 7.84 -2.71 7.60
CA GLU A 107 7.26 -3.94 7.08
C GLU A 107 5.96 -4.28 7.80
N LYS A 108 5.98 -4.19 9.14
CA LYS A 108 4.79 -4.39 9.96
C LYS A 108 3.71 -3.35 9.66
N GLN A 109 4.05 -2.07 9.60
CA GLN A 109 3.09 -0.99 9.32
C GLN A 109 2.45 -1.13 7.93
N ILE A 110 3.25 -1.43 6.91
CA ILE A 110 2.78 -1.62 5.54
C ILE A 110 1.92 -2.87 5.43
N SER A 111 2.28 -3.95 6.13
CA SER A 111 1.45 -5.16 6.19
C SER A 111 0.11 -4.90 6.88
N GLU A 112 0.09 -4.17 8.00
CA GLU A 112 -1.15 -3.75 8.68
C GLU A 112 -2.03 -2.89 7.76
N ALA A 113 -1.44 -1.95 7.00
CA ALA A 113 -2.12 -1.13 6.02
C ALA A 113 -2.67 -1.94 4.84
N LEU A 114 -1.92 -2.91 4.32
CA LEU A 114 -2.38 -3.82 3.26
C LEU A 114 -3.58 -4.64 3.71
N ILE A 115 -3.60 -5.09 4.97
CA ILE A 115 -4.76 -5.80 5.54
C ILE A 115 -5.96 -4.86 5.63
N ALA A 116 -5.77 -3.63 6.13
CA ALA A 116 -6.83 -2.63 6.20
C ALA A 116 -7.40 -2.30 4.82
N LEU A 117 -6.53 -2.06 3.82
CA LEU A 117 -6.93 -1.85 2.41
C LEU A 117 -7.67 -3.06 1.84
N LYS A 118 -7.23 -4.28 2.12
CA LYS A 118 -7.92 -5.51 1.69
C LYS A 118 -9.34 -5.57 2.24
N LEU A 119 -9.54 -5.18 3.49
CA LEU A 119 -10.87 -5.13 4.13
C LEU A 119 -11.70 -3.99 3.55
N ALA A 120 -11.11 -2.81 3.39
CA ALA A 120 -11.77 -1.62 2.85
C ALA A 120 -12.24 -1.83 1.40
N ILE A 121 -11.41 -2.41 0.53
CA ILE A 121 -11.76 -2.72 -0.88
C ILE A 121 -13.03 -3.59 -0.96
N ARG A 122 -13.26 -4.49 0.00
CA ARG A 122 -14.46 -5.36 0.00
C ARG A 122 -15.77 -4.60 0.22
N THR A 123 -15.70 -3.34 0.66
CA THR A 123 -16.88 -2.48 0.86
C THR A 123 -17.30 -1.73 -0.41
N PHE A 124 -16.45 -1.71 -1.43
CA PHE A 124 -16.72 -1.05 -2.70
C PHE A 124 -17.37 -2.02 -3.70
N LYS A 125 -18.11 -1.45 -4.65
CA LYS A 125 -18.59 -2.22 -5.81
C LYS A 125 -17.42 -2.62 -6.69
N GLN A 126 -17.61 -3.69 -7.45
CA GLN A 126 -16.60 -4.19 -8.36
C GLN A 126 -16.94 -3.70 -9.77
N GLU A 127 -15.96 -3.13 -10.48
CA GLU A 127 -16.06 -2.77 -11.89
C GLU A 127 -16.20 -4.02 -12.78
#